data_AF-A0A9N9NED9-F1
#
_entry.id   AF-A0A9N9NED9-F1
#
_cell.length_a   1.000
_cell.length_b   1.000
_cell.length_c   1.000
_cell.angle_alpha   90.00
_cell.angle_beta   90.00
_cell.angle_gamma   90.00
#
_symmetry.space_group_name_H-M   'P 1'
#
loop_
_entity.id
_entity.type
_entity.pdbx_description
1 polymer ?
#
loop_
_entity_poly.entity_id
_entity_poly.type
_entity_poly.pdbx_seq_one_letter_code
_entity_poly.pdbx_strand_id
1 'polypeptide(L)'
;QTDEIEARRSDIRRSHMSVEVLKNLCTQLNLGTEGNKADLIERLTNISNLAQSQQNISSSMEGEVWENIHGEEDTNQEDICLDMKALLKEIRHLHEDVNIITERVEVSNMRSELHKNWPDVKFERSRDQFEYNALCAIGNDLDLALSASTGDEAIRHIENARAKTLDRTVVLNVAREYGWEVAVELPQSKSEDLSAYGETIERARQAANLKQRGKR
;
A
#
# COMPACT_ATOMS: atom_id res chain seq x y z
N GLN A 1 20.41 -9.86 19.52
CA GLN A 1 19.01 -9.80 20.01
C GLN A 1 18.07 -9.18 18.97
N THR A 2 18.55 -8.26 18.13
CA THR A 2 17.83 -7.71 16.96
C THR A 2 17.57 -8.75 15.86
N ASP A 3 18.54 -9.61 15.54
CA ASP A 3 18.45 -10.57 14.43
C ASP A 3 17.36 -11.64 14.68
N GLU A 4 17.16 -12.01 15.96
CA GLU A 4 16.16 -12.98 16.38
C GLU A 4 14.72 -12.42 16.29
N ILE A 5 14.57 -11.10 16.41
CA ILE A 5 13.29 -10.39 16.25
C ILE A 5 12.94 -10.26 14.77
N GLU A 6 13.93 -10.01 13.92
CA GLU A 6 13.75 -9.84 12.47
C GLU A 6 13.50 -11.17 11.75
N ALA A 7 14.17 -12.25 12.16
CA ALA A 7 13.87 -13.61 11.70
C ALA A 7 12.41 -14.00 12.04
N ARG A 8 11.97 -13.73 13.28
CA ARG A 8 10.57 -13.99 13.69
C ARG A 8 9.54 -13.16 12.93
N ARG A 9 9.85 -11.90 12.61
CA ARG A 9 8.96 -11.05 11.79
C ARG A 9 8.83 -11.56 10.36
N SER A 10 9.92 -12.05 9.78
CA SER A 10 9.95 -12.61 8.42
C SER A 10 9.14 -13.90 8.32
N ASP A 11 9.24 -14.79 9.32
CA ASP A 11 8.46 -16.03 9.38
C ASP A 11 6.96 -15.76 9.55
N ILE A 12 6.58 -14.79 10.39
CA ILE A 12 5.18 -14.38 10.56
C ILE A 12 4.63 -13.87 9.22
N ARG A 13 5.36 -13.02 8.50
CA ARG A 13 4.93 -12.47 7.20
C ARG A 13 4.70 -13.56 6.15
N ARG A 14 5.59 -14.56 6.08
CA ARG A 14 5.49 -15.70 5.14
C ARG A 14 4.33 -16.65 5.45
N SER A 15 3.98 -16.80 6.73
CA SER A 15 2.85 -17.65 7.13
C SER A 15 1.49 -17.15 6.60
N HIS A 16 1.35 -15.85 6.35
CA HIS A 16 0.13 -15.23 5.80
C HIS A 16 0.06 -15.24 4.27
N MET A 17 1.15 -15.54 3.57
CA MET A 17 1.17 -15.60 2.10
C MET A 17 0.45 -16.85 1.56
N SER A 18 -0.14 -16.75 0.38
CA SER A 18 -0.72 -17.90 -0.32
C SER A 18 0.38 -18.81 -0.86
N VAL A 19 0.04 -20.08 -1.13
CA VAL A 19 0.99 -21.05 -1.71
C VAL A 19 1.49 -20.58 -3.08
N GLU A 20 0.62 -19.94 -3.88
CA GLU A 20 0.96 -19.33 -5.16
C GLU A 20 2.09 -18.30 -5.02
N VAL A 21 1.95 -17.39 -4.06
CA VAL A 21 2.93 -16.31 -3.80
C VAL A 21 4.25 -16.89 -3.32
N LEU A 22 4.20 -17.89 -2.42
CA LEU A 22 5.40 -18.57 -1.94
C LEU A 22 6.16 -19.31 -3.06
N LYS A 23 5.44 -19.93 -4.00
CA LYS A 23 6.05 -20.55 -5.19
C LYS A 23 6.67 -19.52 -6.12
N ASN A 24 6.01 -18.40 -6.36
CA ASN A 24 6.55 -17.32 -7.18
C ASN A 24 7.86 -16.76 -6.61
N LEU A 25 7.91 -16.54 -5.28
CA LEU A 25 9.13 -16.13 -4.59
C LEU A 25 10.24 -17.18 -4.71
N CYS A 26 9.92 -18.47 -4.59
CA CYS A 26 10.89 -19.54 -4.80
C CYS A 26 11.45 -19.51 -6.23
N THR A 27 10.60 -19.33 -7.26
CA THR A 27 11.03 -19.22 -8.66
C THR A 27 11.95 -18.03 -8.89
N GLN A 28 11.62 -16.86 -8.33
CA GLN A 28 12.45 -15.65 -8.45
C GLN A 28 13.84 -15.82 -7.83
N LEU A 29 13.94 -16.63 -6.77
CA LEU A 29 15.19 -16.97 -6.11
C LEU A 29 15.85 -18.26 -6.65
N ASN A 30 15.34 -18.78 -7.77
CA ASN A 30 15.82 -19.98 -8.44
C ASN A 30 15.81 -21.25 -7.54
N LEU A 31 14.84 -21.31 -6.62
CA LEU A 31 14.60 -22.42 -5.71
C LEU A 31 13.55 -23.38 -6.28
N GLY A 32 13.60 -24.65 -5.85
CA GLY A 32 12.54 -25.60 -6.16
C GLY A 32 11.19 -25.13 -5.62
N THR A 33 10.11 -25.33 -6.38
CA THR A 33 8.73 -24.94 -6.03
C THR A 33 7.86 -26.11 -5.56
N GLU A 34 8.47 -27.31 -5.43
CA GLU A 34 7.80 -28.53 -4.97
C GLU A 34 7.65 -28.54 -3.44
N GLY A 35 6.59 -29.18 -2.95
CA GLY A 35 6.29 -29.32 -1.53
C GLY A 35 5.01 -28.61 -1.07
N ASN A 36 4.72 -28.78 0.21
CA ASN A 36 3.60 -28.13 0.89
C ASN A 36 4.00 -26.69 1.32
N LYS A 37 3.04 -25.94 1.88
CA LYS A 37 3.25 -24.54 2.29
C LYS A 37 4.41 -24.38 3.30
N ALA A 38 4.57 -25.29 4.24
CA ALA A 38 5.63 -25.24 5.24
C ALA A 38 7.00 -25.45 4.59
N ASP A 39 7.11 -26.39 3.64
CA ASP A 39 8.35 -26.68 2.93
C ASP A 39 8.86 -25.47 2.12
N LEU A 40 7.94 -24.67 1.56
CA LEU A 40 8.27 -23.44 0.84
C LEU A 40 8.73 -22.32 1.78
N ILE A 41 8.07 -22.16 2.93
CA ILE A 41 8.44 -21.17 3.95
C ILE A 41 9.83 -21.47 4.49
N GLU A 42 10.11 -22.73 4.85
CA GLU A 42 11.42 -23.15 5.36
C GLU A 42 12.54 -22.88 4.35
N ARG A 43 12.32 -23.16 3.07
CA ARG A 43 13.29 -22.89 2.00
C ARG A 43 13.65 -21.41 1.89
N LEU A 44 12.63 -20.55 1.94
CA LEU A 44 12.80 -19.10 1.89
C LEU A 44 13.50 -18.57 3.15
N THR A 45 13.17 -19.10 4.33
CA THR A 45 13.80 -18.72 5.59
C THR A 45 15.29 -19.11 5.63
N ASN A 46 15.64 -20.31 5.13
CA ASN A 46 17.04 -20.75 5.06
C ASN A 46 17.90 -19.86 4.14
N ILE A 47 17.37 -19.43 3.00
CA ILE A 47 18.05 -18.48 2.10
C ILE A 47 18.25 -17.11 2.76
N SER A 48 17.25 -16.59 3.47
CA SER A 48 17.38 -15.31 4.19
C SER A 48 18.45 -15.38 5.28
N ASN A 49 18.51 -16.48 6.03
CA ASN A 49 19.53 -16.69 7.05
C ASN A 49 20.94 -16.81 6.44
N LEU A 50 21.06 -17.45 5.27
CA LEU A 50 22.33 -17.56 4.56
C LEU A 50 22.82 -16.18 4.05
N ALA A 51 21.91 -15.36 3.51
CA ALA A 51 22.21 -14.01 3.06
C ALA A 51 22.66 -13.10 4.22
N GLN A 52 22.01 -13.20 5.39
CA GLN A 52 22.42 -12.47 6.60
C GLN A 52 23.78 -12.95 7.15
N SER A 53 24.07 -14.25 7.09
CA SER A 53 25.38 -14.77 7.51
C SER A 53 26.51 -14.27 6.60
N GLN A 54 26.29 -14.13 5.30
CA GLN A 54 27.29 -13.55 4.38
C GLN A 54 27.53 -12.06 4.60
N GLN A 55 26.51 -11.29 4.99
CA GLN A 55 26.68 -9.87 5.35
C GLN A 55 27.51 -9.68 6.63
N ASN A 56 27.38 -10.57 7.62
CA ASN A 56 28.18 -10.52 8.84
C ASN A 56 29.65 -10.90 8.61
N ILE A 57 29.94 -11.80 7.67
CA ILE A 57 31.33 -12.15 7.30
C ILE A 57 32.02 -10.98 6.58
N SER A 58 31.28 -10.23 5.75
CA SER A 58 31.84 -9.05 5.06
C SER A 58 32.17 -7.88 6.00
N SER A 59 31.66 -7.86 7.23
CA SER A 59 31.96 -6.86 8.26
C SER A 59 33.19 -7.24 9.11
N SER A 60 33.62 -8.51 9.08
CA SER A 60 34.66 -9.04 9.98
C SER A 60 36.05 -9.18 9.35
N MET A 61 36.24 -8.85 8.06
CA MET A 61 37.55 -8.93 7.37
C MET A 61 38.25 -7.56 7.19
N GLU A 62 38.01 -6.60 8.10
CA GLU A 62 38.84 -5.37 8.17
C GLU A 62 40.13 -5.54 8.99
N GLY A 63 40.42 -6.75 9.48
CA GLY A 63 41.68 -7.03 10.16
C GLY A 63 42.10 -8.47 9.98
N GLU A 64 42.93 -8.74 8.98
CA GLU A 64 44.18 -9.50 9.11
C GLU A 64 44.79 -9.85 7.73
N VAL A 65 45.96 -9.24 7.49
CA VAL A 65 47.16 -9.82 6.84
C VAL A 65 47.01 -10.39 5.42
N TRP A 66 47.45 -9.59 4.43
CA TRP A 66 48.16 -10.12 3.26
C TRP A 66 49.62 -9.69 3.34
N GLU A 67 50.42 -10.44 4.10
CA GLU A 67 51.87 -10.32 4.03
C GLU A 67 52.36 -10.99 2.74
N ASN A 68 52.94 -10.17 1.87
CA ASN A 68 53.95 -10.47 0.86
C ASN A 68 53.67 -11.59 -0.17
N ILE A 69 53.34 -11.16 -1.40
CA ILE A 69 54.05 -11.65 -2.60
C ILE A 69 54.45 -10.43 -3.44
N HIS A 70 55.76 -10.17 -3.51
CA HIS A 70 56.39 -9.19 -4.38
C HIS A 70 56.23 -9.54 -5.87
N GLY A 71 55.82 -8.55 -6.66
CA GLY A 71 55.98 -8.49 -8.10
C GLY A 71 55.60 -7.09 -8.57
N GLU A 72 56.60 -6.29 -8.93
CA GLU A 72 56.48 -4.90 -9.38
C GLU A 72 55.47 -4.72 -10.52
N GLU A 73 54.34 -4.07 -10.24
CA GLU A 73 53.50 -3.33 -11.19
C GLU A 73 52.80 -2.18 -10.43
N ASP A 74 53.62 -1.34 -9.80
CA ASP A 74 53.22 -0.11 -9.12
C ASP A 74 52.71 0.90 -10.15
N THR A 75 51.38 1.04 -10.25
CA THR A 75 50.63 2.30 -10.43
C THR A 75 49.15 2.08 -10.78
N ASN A 76 48.72 0.86 -11.12
CA ASN A 76 47.33 0.61 -11.56
C ASN A 76 46.45 -0.14 -10.53
N GLN A 77 47.04 -0.74 -9.50
CA GLN A 77 46.32 -1.62 -8.58
C GLN A 77 45.53 -0.85 -7.50
N GLU A 78 45.97 0.35 -7.15
CA GLU A 78 45.30 1.22 -6.17
C GLU A 78 44.04 1.89 -6.77
N ASP A 79 44.12 2.34 -8.02
CA ASP A 79 42.98 2.89 -8.77
C ASP A 79 41.89 1.83 -9.02
N ILE A 80 42.28 0.59 -9.38
CA ILE A 80 41.33 -0.53 -9.52
C ILE A 80 40.59 -0.83 -8.20
N CYS A 81 41.27 -0.68 -7.07
CA CYS A 81 40.69 -0.93 -5.75
C CYS A 81 39.67 0.17 -5.35
N LEU A 82 39.91 1.43 -5.74
CA LEU A 82 38.98 2.53 -5.52
C LEU A 82 37.73 2.39 -6.39
N ASP A 83 37.90 2.01 -7.67
CA ASP A 83 36.78 1.78 -8.59
C ASP A 83 35.91 0.61 -8.15
N MET A 84 36.51 -0.50 -7.69
CA MET A 84 35.75 -1.63 -7.14
C MET A 84 34.93 -1.23 -5.91
N LYS A 85 35.48 -0.41 -5.00
CA LYS A 85 34.76 0.08 -3.82
C LYS A 85 33.59 1.00 -4.19
N ALA A 86 33.77 1.87 -5.18
CA ALA A 86 32.70 2.72 -5.70
C ALA A 86 31.58 1.89 -6.32
N LEU A 87 31.93 0.89 -7.13
CA LEU A 87 30.98 -0.02 -7.77
C LEU A 87 30.17 -0.83 -6.75
N LEU A 88 30.83 -1.35 -5.70
CA LEU A 88 30.15 -2.05 -4.60
C LEU A 88 29.18 -1.15 -3.83
N LYS A 89 29.49 0.14 -3.70
CA LYS A 89 28.59 1.12 -3.08
C LYS A 89 27.35 1.38 -3.95
N GLU A 90 27.53 1.51 -5.26
CA GLU A 90 26.41 1.64 -6.21
C GLU A 90 25.53 0.39 -6.26
N ILE A 91 26.11 -0.81 -6.32
CA ILE A 91 25.36 -2.07 -6.29
C ILE A 91 24.48 -2.14 -5.05
N ARG A 92 25.00 -1.70 -3.89
CA ARG A 92 24.25 -1.67 -2.63
C ARG A 92 23.08 -0.69 -2.69
N HIS A 93 23.28 0.52 -3.22
CA HIS A 93 22.19 1.48 -3.40
C HIS A 93 21.14 0.97 -4.39
N LEU A 94 21.56 0.39 -5.52
CA LEU A 94 20.65 -0.20 -6.48
C LEU A 94 19.83 -1.33 -5.86
N HIS A 95 20.43 -2.16 -5.01
CA HIS A 95 19.70 -3.21 -4.31
C HIS A 95 18.62 -2.64 -3.38
N GLU A 96 18.94 -1.56 -2.64
CA GLU A 96 17.98 -0.86 -1.80
C GLU A 96 16.84 -0.23 -2.61
N ASP A 97 17.17 0.46 -3.71
CA ASP A 97 16.19 1.06 -4.61
C ASP A 97 15.27 -0.01 -5.23
N VAL A 98 15.82 -1.16 -5.63
CA VAL A 98 15.04 -2.31 -6.14
C VAL A 98 14.12 -2.86 -5.07
N ASN A 99 14.55 -2.96 -3.82
CA ASN A 99 13.69 -3.40 -2.71
C ASN A 99 12.53 -2.41 -2.49
N ILE A 100 12.82 -1.11 -2.45
CA ILE A 100 11.81 -0.06 -2.33
C ILE A 100 10.80 -0.11 -3.49
N ILE A 101 11.28 -0.30 -4.72
CA ILE A 101 10.42 -0.42 -5.91
C ILE A 101 9.55 -1.69 -5.81
N THR A 102 10.13 -2.81 -5.38
CA THR A 102 9.41 -4.08 -5.22
C THR A 102 8.27 -3.95 -4.21
N GLU A 103 8.55 -3.37 -3.03
CA GLU A 103 7.50 -3.11 -2.03
C GLU A 103 6.41 -2.18 -2.56
N ARG A 104 6.77 -1.13 -3.31
CA ARG A 104 5.81 -0.22 -3.94
C ARG A 104 4.93 -0.94 -4.97
N VAL A 105 5.51 -1.83 -5.77
CA VAL A 105 4.77 -2.61 -6.77
C VAL A 105 3.82 -3.59 -6.09
N GLU A 106 4.25 -4.31 -5.05
CA GLU A 106 3.39 -5.22 -4.29
C GLU A 106 2.19 -4.49 -3.68
N VAL A 107 2.44 -3.35 -3.02
CA VAL A 107 1.39 -2.51 -2.45
C VAL A 107 0.44 -1.99 -3.54
N SER A 108 0.96 -1.54 -4.68
CA SER A 108 0.13 -1.12 -5.81
C SER A 108 -0.72 -2.26 -6.37
N ASN A 109 -0.18 -3.48 -6.40
CA ASN A 109 -0.89 -4.64 -6.92
C ASN A 109 -2.02 -5.05 -5.97
N MET A 110 -1.76 -5.06 -4.66
CA MET A 110 -2.80 -5.25 -3.64
C MET A 110 -3.90 -4.18 -3.76
N ARG A 111 -3.54 -2.91 -3.97
CA ARG A 111 -4.52 -1.82 -4.17
C ARG A 111 -5.38 -2.00 -5.41
N SER A 112 -4.83 -2.54 -6.50
CA SER A 112 -5.59 -2.85 -7.71
C SER A 112 -6.64 -3.96 -7.46
N GLU A 113 -6.37 -4.87 -6.53
CA GLU A 113 -7.31 -5.90 -6.12
C GLU A 113 -8.41 -5.38 -5.19
N LEU A 114 -8.16 -4.33 -4.39
CA LEU A 114 -9.18 -3.76 -3.49
C LEU A 114 -10.41 -3.22 -4.24
N HIS A 115 -10.22 -2.63 -5.43
CA HIS A 115 -11.34 -2.19 -6.27
C HIS A 115 -12.27 -3.32 -6.71
N LYS A 116 -11.90 -4.59 -6.52
CA LYS A 116 -12.73 -5.76 -6.82
C LYS A 116 -13.58 -6.20 -5.61
N ASN A 117 -13.36 -5.66 -4.41
CA ASN A 117 -14.07 -6.07 -3.19
C ASN A 117 -15.51 -5.55 -3.13
N TRP A 118 -15.80 -4.45 -3.85
CA TRP A 118 -17.13 -3.87 -3.93
C TRP A 118 -17.74 -4.21 -5.29
N PRO A 119 -18.80 -5.04 -5.36
CA PRO A 119 -19.39 -5.44 -6.63
C PRO A 119 -20.00 -4.24 -7.37
N ASP A 120 -19.91 -4.25 -8.70
CA ASP A 120 -20.63 -3.27 -9.51
C ASP A 120 -22.11 -3.68 -9.58
N VAL A 121 -22.92 -3.07 -8.73
CA VAL A 121 -24.35 -3.38 -8.58
C VAL A 121 -25.17 -2.18 -9.06
N LYS A 122 -26.12 -2.47 -9.95
CA LYS A 122 -27.12 -1.51 -10.40
C LYS A 122 -28.47 -1.77 -9.73
N PHE A 123 -28.92 -0.84 -8.89
CA PHE A 123 -30.21 -0.90 -8.21
C PHE A 123 -31.32 -0.26 -9.05
N GLU A 124 -32.54 -0.78 -8.91
CA GLU A 124 -33.73 -0.22 -9.58
C GLU A 124 -34.10 1.16 -9.04
N ARG A 125 -33.95 1.37 -7.73
CA ARG A 125 -34.25 2.64 -7.06
C ARG A 125 -33.01 3.51 -7.04
N SER A 126 -33.14 4.73 -7.56
CA SER A 126 -32.05 5.73 -7.55
C SER A 126 -31.51 6.02 -6.16
N ARG A 127 -32.37 5.96 -5.13
CA ARG A 127 -31.95 6.12 -3.73
C ARG A 127 -30.99 5.01 -3.32
N ASP A 128 -31.36 3.75 -3.56
CA ASP A 128 -30.56 2.60 -3.14
C ASP A 128 -29.21 2.60 -3.86
N GLN A 129 -29.19 2.96 -5.15
CA GLN A 129 -27.94 3.16 -5.89
C GLN A 129 -27.05 4.23 -5.24
N PHE A 130 -27.64 5.35 -4.85
CA PHE A 130 -26.89 6.44 -4.24
C PHE A 130 -26.31 6.04 -2.87
N GLU A 131 -27.09 5.35 -2.04
CA GLU A 131 -26.62 4.82 -0.75
C GLU A 131 -25.45 3.85 -0.96
N TYR A 132 -25.61 2.93 -1.90
CA TYR A 132 -24.58 1.95 -2.23
C TYR A 132 -23.30 2.62 -2.69
N ASN A 133 -23.39 3.60 -3.59
CA ASN A 133 -22.22 4.33 -4.08
C ASN A 133 -21.50 5.08 -2.96
N ALA A 134 -22.24 5.70 -2.03
CA ALA A 134 -21.64 6.39 -0.90
C ALA A 134 -20.92 5.43 0.05
N LEU A 135 -21.53 4.27 0.34
CA LEU A 135 -20.92 3.23 1.16
C LEU A 135 -19.66 2.66 0.50
N CYS A 136 -19.69 2.40 -0.82
CA CYS A 136 -18.52 1.96 -1.57
C CYS A 136 -17.40 3.01 -1.50
N ALA A 137 -17.72 4.29 -1.64
CA ALA A 137 -16.73 5.36 -1.59
C ALA A 137 -16.04 5.50 -0.22
N ILE A 138 -16.77 5.23 0.87
CA ILE A 138 -16.22 5.20 2.24
C ILE A 138 -15.42 3.91 2.45
N GLY A 139 -15.99 2.77 2.06
CA GLY A 139 -15.35 1.46 2.16
C GLY A 139 -14.01 1.41 1.43
N ASN A 140 -13.95 1.92 0.20
CA ASN A 140 -12.72 2.01 -0.58
C ASN A 140 -11.63 2.83 0.14
N ASP A 141 -11.98 3.93 0.82
CA ASP A 141 -10.98 4.68 1.60
C ASP A 141 -10.46 3.86 2.79
N LEU A 142 -11.34 3.11 3.47
CA LEU A 142 -10.94 2.25 4.59
C LEU A 142 -10.08 1.08 4.12
N ASP A 143 -10.42 0.46 3.00
CA ASP A 143 -9.64 -0.61 2.37
C ASP A 143 -8.23 -0.10 2.00
N LEU A 144 -8.14 1.11 1.46
CA LEU A 144 -6.86 1.78 1.18
C LEU A 144 -6.09 2.12 2.47
N ALA A 145 -6.77 2.51 3.55
CA ALA A 145 -6.12 2.75 4.85
C ALA A 145 -5.53 1.46 5.43
N LEU A 146 -6.23 0.34 5.32
CA LEU A 146 -5.75 -0.98 5.77
C LEU A 146 -4.57 -1.48 4.94
N SER A 147 -4.49 -1.06 3.67
CA SER A 147 -3.42 -1.43 2.72
C SER A 147 -2.33 -0.36 2.59
N ALA A 148 -2.32 0.62 3.50
CA ALA A 148 -1.33 1.69 3.51
C ALA A 148 0.04 1.16 3.96
N SER A 149 1.11 1.63 3.31
CA SER A 149 2.48 1.24 3.68
C SER A 149 3.02 2.06 4.86
N THR A 150 2.40 3.22 5.14
CA THR A 150 2.84 4.17 6.16
C THR A 150 1.67 4.65 7.02
N GLY A 151 1.98 5.09 8.24
CA GLY A 151 0.98 5.67 9.14
C GLY A 151 0.33 6.93 8.57
N ASP A 152 1.11 7.82 7.94
CA ASP A 152 0.58 9.05 7.32
C ASP A 152 -0.40 8.76 6.20
N GLU A 153 -0.12 7.74 5.39
CA GLU A 153 -1.02 7.32 4.32
C GLU A 153 -2.31 6.71 4.88
N ALA A 154 -2.22 5.89 5.94
CA ALA A 154 -3.38 5.36 6.64
C ALA A 154 -4.25 6.49 7.21
N ILE A 155 -3.64 7.47 7.91
CA ILE A 155 -4.32 8.63 8.48
C ILE A 155 -5.04 9.42 7.39
N ARG A 156 -4.38 9.71 6.27
CA ARG A 156 -4.99 10.44 5.14
C ARG A 156 -6.24 9.74 4.63
N HIS A 157 -6.19 8.42 4.48
CA HIS A 157 -7.35 7.65 4.01
C HIS A 157 -8.47 7.60 5.04
N ILE A 158 -8.15 7.48 6.33
CA ILE A 158 -9.14 7.55 7.43
C ILE A 158 -9.85 8.91 7.46
N GLU A 159 -9.11 10.02 7.32
CA GLU A 159 -9.71 11.36 7.28
C GLU A 159 -10.61 11.54 6.05
N ASN A 160 -10.24 10.99 4.90
CA ASN A 160 -11.12 10.99 3.72
C ASN A 160 -12.42 10.22 3.97
N ALA A 161 -12.34 9.03 4.57
CA ALA A 161 -13.51 8.23 4.93
C ALA A 161 -14.41 8.98 5.93
N ARG A 162 -13.79 9.63 6.92
CA ARG A 162 -14.47 10.46 7.92
C ARG A 162 -15.20 11.64 7.29
N ALA A 163 -14.55 12.39 6.40
CA ALA A 163 -15.16 13.50 5.68
C ALA A 163 -16.39 13.05 4.87
N LYS A 164 -16.26 11.97 4.09
CA LYS A 164 -17.39 11.38 3.34
C LYS A 164 -18.55 10.93 4.25
N THR A 165 -18.24 10.41 5.43
CA THR A 165 -19.24 10.00 6.42
C THR A 165 -20.00 11.21 6.99
N LEU A 166 -19.30 12.32 7.24
CA LEU A 166 -19.91 13.57 7.68
C LEU A 166 -20.82 14.15 6.58
N ASP A 167 -20.34 14.22 5.35
CA ASP A 167 -21.13 14.67 4.20
C ASP A 167 -22.41 13.81 4.05
N ARG A 168 -22.28 12.48 4.15
CA ARG A 168 -23.43 11.56 4.12
C ARG A 168 -24.42 11.85 5.24
N THR A 169 -23.94 12.12 6.45
CA THR A 169 -24.78 12.43 7.62
C THR A 169 -25.64 13.67 7.35
N VAL A 170 -25.07 14.70 6.73
CA VAL A 170 -25.85 15.89 6.36
C VAL A 170 -26.91 15.57 5.32
N VAL A 171 -26.55 14.84 4.26
CA VAL A 171 -27.52 14.44 3.23
C VAL A 171 -28.67 13.61 3.83
N LEU A 172 -28.39 12.71 4.78
CA LEU A 172 -29.43 11.95 5.48
C LEU A 172 -30.33 12.82 6.35
N ASN A 173 -29.77 13.81 7.06
CA ASN A 173 -30.55 14.77 7.83
C ASN A 173 -31.46 15.61 6.92
N VAL A 174 -30.95 16.09 5.79
CA VAL A 174 -31.73 16.85 4.80
C VAL A 174 -32.80 15.98 4.16
N ALA A 175 -32.51 14.71 3.85
CA ALA A 175 -33.50 13.77 3.34
C ALA A 175 -34.64 13.54 4.35
N ARG A 176 -34.30 13.47 5.65
CA ARG A 176 -35.28 13.32 6.73
C ARG A 176 -36.16 14.56 6.90
N GLU A 177 -35.59 15.75 6.79
CA GLU A 177 -36.29 17.02 7.07
C GLU A 177 -37.05 17.58 5.86
N TYR A 178 -36.46 17.47 4.67
CA TYR A 178 -36.94 18.11 3.44
C TYR A 178 -37.26 17.13 2.30
N GLY A 179 -37.00 15.84 2.51
CA GLY A 179 -37.23 14.79 1.52
C GLY A 179 -36.04 14.52 0.60
N TRP A 180 -36.05 13.35 -0.03
CA TRP A 180 -34.96 12.88 -0.89
C TRP A 180 -34.69 13.78 -2.10
N GLU A 181 -35.73 14.39 -2.65
CA GLU A 181 -35.64 15.26 -3.82
C GLU A 181 -34.80 16.52 -3.57
N VAL A 182 -34.73 16.96 -2.31
CA VAL A 182 -33.84 18.06 -1.90
C VAL A 182 -32.45 17.51 -1.61
N ALA A 183 -32.37 16.37 -0.92
CA ALA A 183 -31.10 15.77 -0.51
C ALA A 183 -30.20 15.38 -1.68
N VAL A 184 -30.77 14.91 -2.79
CA VAL A 184 -30.02 14.51 -4.00
C VAL A 184 -29.37 15.70 -4.73
N GLU A 185 -29.86 16.92 -4.51
CA GLU A 185 -29.30 18.14 -5.10
C GLU A 185 -28.14 18.72 -4.28
N LEU A 186 -27.82 18.13 -3.12
CA LEU A 186 -26.67 18.57 -2.34
C LEU A 186 -25.36 18.24 -3.08
N PRO A 187 -24.40 19.19 -3.11
CA PRO A 187 -23.08 18.93 -3.67
C PRO A 187 -22.45 17.72 -3.00
N GLN A 188 -21.97 16.77 -3.80
CA GLN A 188 -21.23 15.58 -3.33
C GLN A 188 -19.79 15.90 -2.90
N SER A 189 -19.40 17.19 -2.82
CA SER A 189 -18.00 17.60 -2.64
C SER A 189 -17.79 18.64 -1.55
N LYS A 190 -17.01 18.23 -0.54
CA LYS A 190 -16.07 18.96 0.33
C LYS A 190 -16.50 20.37 0.76
N SER A 191 -17.23 20.47 1.86
CA SER A 191 -16.97 21.56 2.80
C SER A 191 -16.55 20.97 4.14
N GLU A 192 -15.31 21.21 4.55
CA GLU A 192 -14.82 20.89 5.91
C GLU A 192 -15.61 21.63 7.00
N ASP A 193 -16.29 22.72 6.61
CA ASP A 193 -17.03 23.56 7.53
C ASP A 193 -18.53 23.21 7.55
N LEU A 194 -18.98 22.66 8.68
CA LEU A 194 -20.39 22.36 8.94
C LEU A 194 -21.27 23.61 8.90
N SER A 195 -20.71 24.80 9.11
CA SER A 195 -21.45 26.07 9.07
C SER A 195 -21.90 26.49 7.66
N ALA A 196 -21.26 25.96 6.61
CA ALA A 196 -21.58 26.25 5.20
C ALA A 196 -22.82 25.49 4.67
N TYR A 197 -23.40 24.60 5.47
CA TYR A 197 -24.52 23.77 5.02
C TYR A 197 -25.85 24.53 4.93
N GLY A 198 -26.06 25.61 5.69
CA GLY A 198 -27.31 26.37 5.63
C GLY A 198 -27.60 26.94 4.23
N GLU A 199 -26.64 27.64 3.64
CA GLU A 199 -26.77 28.17 2.27
C GLU A 199 -26.81 27.07 1.21
N THR A 200 -26.13 25.95 1.46
CA THR A 200 -26.08 24.81 0.56
C THR A 200 -27.42 24.06 0.51
N ILE A 201 -28.07 23.89 1.67
CA ILE A 201 -29.41 23.30 1.78
C ILE A 201 -30.44 24.19 1.08
N GLU A 202 -30.38 25.51 1.26
CA GLU A 202 -31.34 26.41 0.63
C GLU A 202 -31.21 26.41 -0.90
N ARG A 203 -29.99 26.35 -1.44
CA ARG A 203 -29.74 26.15 -2.88
C ARG A 203 -30.31 24.81 -3.37
N ALA A 204 -30.10 23.73 -2.64
CA ALA A 204 -30.64 22.41 -2.97
C ALA A 204 -32.19 22.42 -3.00
N ARG A 205 -32.84 23.11 -2.06
CA ARG A 205 -34.30 23.30 -2.05
C ARG A 205 -34.80 24.05 -3.27
N GLN A 206 -34.13 25.12 -3.66
CA GLN A 206 -34.48 25.89 -4.85
C GLN A 206 -34.37 25.04 -6.13
N ALA A 207 -33.29 24.26 -6.26
CA ALA A 207 -33.08 23.35 -7.38
C ALA A 207 -34.18 22.27 -7.47
N ALA A 208 -34.52 21.65 -6.33
CA ALA A 208 -35.59 20.65 -6.27
C ALA A 208 -36.95 21.23 -6.69
N ASN A 209 -37.28 22.44 -6.21
CA ASN A 209 -38.54 23.13 -6.55
C ASN A 209 -38.64 23.47 -8.05
N LEU A 210 -37.53 23.87 -8.68
CA LEU A 210 -37.50 24.12 -10.13
C LEU A 210 -37.76 22.84 -10.93
N LYS A 211 -37.16 21.71 -10.53
CA LYS A 211 -37.39 20.41 -11.17
C LYS A 211 -38.83 19.92 -11.03
N GLN A 212 -39.49 20.19 -9.91
CA GLN A 212 -40.90 19.85 -9.73
C GLN A 212 -41.83 20.72 -10.58
N ARG A 213 -41.50 22.00 -10.78
CA ARG A 213 -42.28 22.92 -11.63
C ARG A 213 -42.15 22.61 -13.13
N GLY A 214 -40.99 22.14 -13.59
CA GLY A 214 -40.79 21.74 -14.99
C GLY A 214 -41.39 20.40 -15.38
N LYS A 215 -41.89 19.61 -14.42
CA LYS A 215 -42.56 18.31 -14.65
C LYS A 215 -44.09 18.41 -14.70
N ARG A 216 -44.67 19.60 -14.49
CA ARG A 216 -46.11 19.87 -14.61
C ARG A 216 -46.42 20.47 -15.97
#